data_AF-A0A0Q5IZD6-F1
#
_entry.id   AF-A0A0Q5IZD6-F1
#
_cell.length_a   1.000
_cell.length_b   1.000
_cell.length_c   1.000
_cell.angle_alpha   90.00
_cell.angle_beta   90.00
_cell.angle_gamma   90.00
#
_symmetry.space_group_name_H-M   'P 1'
#
loop_
_entity.id
_entity.type
_entity.pdbx_description
1 polymer ?
#
loop_
_entity_poly.entity_id
_entity_poly.type
_entity_poly.pdbx_seq_one_letter_code
_entity_poly.pdbx_strand_id
1 'polypeptide(L)'
;MTSADLYAKARDLDALADDVETCVDVAWGVPRSPEWECSNADDVRGALDQWRSAARSSAGSLREEASRVRGEAGRAAQREEDARAEANRPR
;
A
#
# COMPACT_ATOMS: atom_id res chain seq x y z
N MET A 1 -6.35 -17.75 -9.86
CA MET A 1 -6.70 -16.96 -8.66
C MET A 1 -8.17 -16.62 -8.73
N THR A 2 -8.87 -16.83 -7.63
CA THR A 2 -10.28 -16.45 -7.45
C THR A 2 -10.40 -14.95 -7.21
N SER A 3 -11.61 -14.42 -7.29
CA SER A 3 -11.92 -13.05 -6.87
C SER A 3 -11.49 -12.78 -5.41
N ALA A 4 -11.67 -13.76 -4.52
CA ALA A 4 -11.26 -13.67 -3.12
C ALA A 4 -9.74 -13.53 -2.95
N ASP A 5 -8.95 -14.31 -3.70
CA ASP A 5 -7.48 -14.23 -3.65
C ASP A 5 -6.98 -12.85 -4.10
N LEU A 6 -7.62 -12.29 -5.13
CA LEU A 6 -7.29 -10.95 -5.65
C LEU A 6 -7.62 -9.86 -4.63
N TYR A 7 -8.78 -9.93 -3.96
CA TYR A 7 -9.12 -8.98 -2.89
C TYR A 7 -8.16 -9.08 -1.70
N ALA A 8 -7.76 -10.29 -1.32
CA ALA A 8 -6.77 -10.50 -0.26
C ALA A 8 -5.42 -9.84 -0.64
N LYS A 9 -4.92 -10.13 -1.85
CA LYS A 9 -3.69 -9.52 -2.36
C LYS A 9 -3.75 -7.99 -2.36
N ALA A 10 -4.87 -7.40 -2.78
CA ALA A 10 -5.01 -5.95 -2.77
C ALA A 10 -4.96 -5.36 -1.35
N ARG A 11 -5.57 -6.03 -0.37
CA ARG A 11 -5.50 -5.63 1.04
C ARG A 11 -4.07 -5.71 1.57
N ASP A 12 -3.33 -6.77 1.22
CA ASP A 12 -1.95 -6.93 1.67
C ASP A 12 -1.03 -5.84 1.08
N LEU A 13 -1.29 -5.41 -0.16
CA LEU A 13 -0.58 -4.29 -0.78
C LEU A 13 -0.86 -2.96 -0.08
N ASP A 14 -2.11 -2.69 0.31
CA ASP A 14 -2.45 -1.51 1.11
C ASP A 14 -1.75 -1.54 2.47
N ALA A 15 -1.80 -2.67 3.16
CA ALA A 15 -1.16 -2.84 4.46
C ALA A 15 0.36 -2.59 4.37
N LEU A 16 1.01 -3.14 3.34
CA LEU A 16 2.44 -2.90 3.11
C LEU A 16 2.73 -1.42 2.82
N ALA A 17 1.85 -0.72 2.09
CA ALA A 17 2.02 0.71 1.83
C ALA A 17 1.94 1.52 3.14
N ASP A 18 1.01 1.17 4.02
CA ASP A 18 0.85 1.81 5.33
C ASP A 18 2.04 1.55 6.27
N ASP A 19 2.59 0.32 6.25
CA ASP A 19 3.78 -0.05 7.02
C ASP A 19 5.01 0.77 6.59
N VAL A 20 5.21 0.92 5.28
CA VAL A 20 6.33 1.71 4.70
C VAL A 20 6.25 3.17 5.13
N GLU A 21 5.06 3.78 5.08
CA GLU A 21 4.88 5.17 5.51
C GLU A 21 5.06 5.33 7.02
N THR A 22 4.48 4.43 7.82
CA THR A 22 4.53 4.49 9.28
C THR A 22 5.97 4.39 9.79
N CYS A 23 6.77 3.48 9.24
CA CYS A 23 8.17 3.30 9.66
C CYS A 23 8.99 4.58 9.46
N VAL A 24 8.80 5.28 8.32
CA VAL A 24 9.59 6.47 8.01
C VAL A 24 9.07 7.70 8.76
N ASP A 25 7.76 7.83 8.97
CA ASP A 25 7.22 8.97 9.73
C ASP A 25 7.68 8.96 11.21
N VAL A 26 7.83 7.79 11.82
CA VAL A 26 8.42 7.66 13.17
C VAL A 26 9.88 8.14 13.18
N ALA A 27 10.70 7.65 12.26
CA ALA A 27 12.11 8.04 12.15
C ALA A 27 12.28 9.54 11.83
N TRP A 28 11.36 10.11 11.05
CA TRP A 28 11.36 11.51 10.65
C TRP A 28 11.11 12.49 11.81
N GLY A 29 10.38 12.06 12.85
CA GLY A 29 10.02 12.91 13.99
C GLY A 29 11.15 13.13 14.99
N VAL A 30 11.98 12.12 15.25
CA VAL A 30 12.95 12.15 16.36
C VAL A 30 13.99 13.30 16.22
N PRO A 31 14.59 13.54 15.04
CA PRO A 31 15.61 14.59 14.88
C PRO A 31 15.07 16.02 14.83
N ARG A 32 13.74 16.18 14.93
CA ARG A 32 13.06 17.48 15.01
C ARG A 32 12.66 17.82 16.45
N SER A 33 12.98 16.97 17.40
CA SER A 33 12.85 17.29 18.82
C SER A 33 13.91 18.35 19.22
N PRO A 34 13.60 19.26 20.16
CA PRO A 34 14.57 20.25 20.66
C PRO A 34 15.83 19.63 21.26
N GLU A 35 15.74 18.38 21.70
CA GLU A 35 16.82 17.57 22.28
C GLU A 35 17.91 17.22 21.23
N TRP A 36 17.57 17.27 19.93
CA TRP A 36 18.42 16.87 18.81
C TRP A 36 19.05 18.08 18.11
N GLU A 37 19.52 19.06 18.87
CA GLU A 37 20.33 20.15 18.34
C GLU A 37 21.81 19.78 18.49
N CYS A 38 22.35 19.14 17.45
CA CYS A 38 23.73 18.68 17.36
C CYS A 38 24.38 19.10 16.04
N SER A 39 25.70 18.95 15.94
CA SER A 39 26.49 19.47 14.82
C SER A 39 26.09 18.94 13.43
N ASN A 40 25.43 17.78 13.37
CA ASN A 40 24.97 17.14 12.13
C ASN A 40 23.44 17.07 12.02
N ALA A 41 22.70 17.85 12.81
CA ALA A 41 21.24 17.78 12.85
C ALA A 41 20.61 18.03 11.47
N ASP A 42 21.08 19.05 10.75
CA ASP A 42 20.54 19.41 9.43
C ASP A 42 20.84 18.35 8.36
N ASP A 43 22.03 17.73 8.39
CA ASP A 43 22.38 16.63 7.49
C ASP A 43 21.45 15.42 7.70
N VAL A 44 21.21 15.06 8.97
CA VAL A 44 20.31 13.94 9.32
C VAL A 44 18.87 14.26 8.91
N ARG A 45 18.38 15.48 9.17
CA ARG A 45 17.04 15.92 8.77
C ARG A 45 16.88 15.88 7.26
N GLY A 46 17.88 16.35 6.51
CA GLY A 46 17.89 16.34 5.05
C GLY A 46 17.90 14.92 4.46
N ALA A 47 18.66 14.00 5.04
CA ALA A 47 18.65 12.59 4.63
C ALA A 47 17.28 11.93 4.87
N LEU A 48 16.65 12.21 6.03
CA LEU A 48 15.32 11.69 6.35
C LEU A 48 14.23 12.26 5.46
N ASP A 49 14.34 13.51 5.01
CA ASP A 49 13.40 14.09 4.03
C ASP A 49 13.45 13.36 2.68
N GLN A 50 14.64 12.96 2.24
CA GLN A 50 14.81 12.16 1.03
C GLN A 50 14.20 10.77 1.19
N TRP A 51 14.49 10.09 2.31
CA TRP A 51 13.93 8.76 2.59
C TRP A 51 12.41 8.80 2.71
N ARG A 52 11.85 9.83 3.34
CA ARG A 52 10.40 10.04 3.43
C ARG A 52 9.76 10.22 2.07
N SER A 53 10.39 10.99 1.20
CA SER A 53 9.91 11.19 -0.17
C SER A 53 9.93 9.88 -0.97
N ALA A 54 11.02 9.11 -0.86
CA ALA A 54 11.15 7.80 -1.50
C ALA A 54 10.10 6.80 -0.98
N ALA A 55 9.93 6.71 0.33
CA ALA A 55 8.95 5.81 0.96
C ALA A 55 7.51 6.14 0.53
N ARG A 56 7.13 7.42 0.52
CA ARG A 56 5.82 7.87 0.02
C ARG A 56 5.61 7.54 -1.44
N SER A 57 6.64 7.69 -2.27
CA SER A 57 6.57 7.30 -3.68
C SER A 57 6.35 5.80 -3.84
N SER A 58 7.08 4.96 -3.09
CA SER A 58 6.90 3.51 -3.09
C SER A 58 5.52 3.09 -2.58
N ALA A 59 5.04 3.68 -1.49
CA ALA A 59 3.70 3.45 -0.95
C ALA A 59 2.61 3.86 -1.96
N GLY A 60 2.80 4.97 -2.68
CA GLY A 60 1.95 5.38 -3.79
C GLY A 60 1.84 4.30 -4.87
N SER A 61 2.98 3.77 -5.35
CA SER A 61 2.98 2.68 -6.34
C SER A 61 2.31 1.40 -5.83
N LEU A 62 2.48 1.05 -4.55
CA LEU A 62 1.79 -0.08 -3.94
C LEU A 62 0.27 0.10 -3.94
N ARG A 63 -0.23 1.31 -3.62
CA ARG A 63 -1.67 1.64 -3.64
C ARG A 63 -2.25 1.65 -5.04
N GLU A 64 -1.48 2.11 -6.03
CA GLU A 64 -1.87 2.04 -7.44
C GLU A 64 -2.05 0.58 -7.89
N GLU A 65 -1.09 -0.29 -7.54
CA GLU A 65 -1.19 -1.72 -7.83
C GLU A 65 -2.37 -2.37 -7.06
N ALA A 66 -2.57 -2.03 -5.79
CA ALA A 66 -3.72 -2.50 -5.02
C ALA A 66 -5.04 -2.13 -5.70
N SER A 67 -5.17 -0.88 -6.19
CA SER A 67 -6.34 -0.40 -6.94
C SER A 67 -6.56 -1.21 -8.23
N ARG A 68 -5.50 -1.46 -9.00
CA ARG A 68 -5.56 -2.32 -10.20
C ARG A 68 -6.04 -3.73 -9.88
N VAL A 69 -5.47 -4.35 -8.86
CA VAL A 69 -5.81 -5.70 -8.41
C VAL A 69 -7.26 -5.77 -7.91
N ARG A 70 -7.76 -4.75 -7.19
CA ARG A 70 -9.20 -4.68 -6.83
C ARG A 70 -10.10 -4.63 -8.06
N GLY A 71 -9.71 -3.88 -9.10
CA GLY A 71 -10.44 -3.87 -10.37
C GLY A 71 -10.46 -5.25 -11.05
N GLU A 72 -9.35 -5.98 -11.01
CA GLU A 72 -9.28 -7.37 -11.48
C GLU A 72 -10.17 -8.31 -10.64
N ALA A 73 -10.16 -8.14 -9.32
CA ALA A 73 -10.99 -8.91 -8.39
C ALA A 73 -12.48 -8.75 -8.71
N GLY A 74 -12.94 -7.52 -8.94
CA GLY A 74 -14.33 -7.25 -9.31
C GLY A 74 -14.72 -7.91 -10.63
N ARG A 75 -13.84 -7.87 -11.65
CA ARG A 75 -14.08 -8.58 -12.92
C ARG A 75 -14.10 -10.09 -12.74
N ALA A 76 -13.28 -10.65 -11.85
CA ALA A 76 -13.28 -12.07 -11.54
C ALA A 76 -14.57 -12.47 -10.80
N ALA A 77 -15.02 -11.66 -9.84
CA ALA A 77 -16.26 -11.90 -9.10
C ALA A 77 -17.46 -11.96 -10.06
N GLN A 78 -17.56 -11.02 -11.01
CA GLN A 78 -18.64 -11.05 -12.01
C GLN A 78 -18.62 -12.34 -12.84
N ARG A 79 -17.45 -12.77 -13.33
CA ARG A 79 -17.34 -14.02 -14.09
C ARG A 79 -17.72 -15.24 -13.26
N GLU A 80 -17.36 -15.25 -11.98
CA GLU A 80 -17.72 -16.33 -11.05
C GLU A 80 -19.23 -16.35 -10.79
N GLU A 81 -19.87 -15.20 -10.65
CA GLU A 81 -21.32 -15.06 -10.51
C GLU A 81 -22.07 -15.51 -11.77
N ASP A 82 -21.63 -15.06 -12.95
CA ASP A 82 -22.23 -15.44 -14.24
C ASP A 82 -22.15 -16.96 -14.45
N ALA A 83 -21.01 -17.57 -14.14
CA ALA A 83 -20.82 -19.02 -14.22
C ALA A 83 -21.73 -19.78 -13.24
N ARG A 84 -21.94 -19.26 -12.02
CA ARG A 84 -22.87 -19.84 -11.04
C ARG A 84 -24.31 -19.71 -11.49
N ALA A 85 -24.68 -18.56 -12.07
CA ALA A 85 -26.03 -18.32 -12.57
C ALA A 85 -26.37 -19.26 -13.74
N GLU A 86 -25.45 -19.44 -14.69
CA GLU A 86 -25.63 -20.36 -15.81
C GLU A 86 -25.68 -21.83 -15.35
N ALA A 87 -24.86 -22.22 -14.36
CA ALA A 87 -24.91 -23.56 -13.78
C ALA A 87 -26.26 -23.88 -13.08
N ASN A 88 -26.93 -22.86 -12.54
CA ASN A 88 -28.23 -22.99 -11.88
C ASN A 88 -29.43 -22.84 -12.84
N ARG A 89 -29.20 -22.67 -14.14
CA ARG A 89 -30.27 -22.47 -15.11
C ARG A 89 -30.99 -23.80 -15.38
N PRO A 90 -32.32 -23.89 -15.15
CA PRO A 90 -33.06 -25.11 -15.44
C PRO A 90 -33.06 -25.35 -16.96
N ARG A 91 -32.90 -26.63 -17.34
CA ARG A 91 -32.93 -27.09 -18.74
C ARG A 91 -34.31 -26.96 -19.37
#